data_AF-A0A7J0EWG9-F1
#
_entry.id   AF-A0A7J0EWG9-F1
#
_cell.length_a   1.000
_cell.length_b   1.000
_cell.length_c   1.000
_cell.angle_alpha   90.00
_cell.angle_beta   90.00
_cell.angle_gamma   90.00
#
_symmetry.space_group_name_H-M   'P 1'
#
loop_
_entity.id
_entity.type
_entity.pdbx_description
1 polymer ?
#
loop_
_entity_poly.entity_id
_entity_poly.type
_entity_poly.pdbx_seq_one_letter_code
_entity_poly.pdbx_strand_id
1 'polypeptide(L)'
;MNGLVANESEGFAIYDVLMSLKTEIRTVALGTATGQACLLLAAGTKGRRAYLSFIPVMIQEPRVAPSGSLSASDVAIRAKEILWRGQEYLKDVYLPEEEESDTSAVTDGIGAV
;
A
#
# COMPACT_ATOMS: atom_id res chain seq x y z
N MET A 1 -0.36 -15.52 2.58
CA MET A 1 0.24 -15.10 1.28
C MET A 1 1.64 -15.67 1.20
N ASN A 2 1.97 -16.42 0.15
CA ASN A 2 3.27 -17.10 0.00
C ASN A 2 3.74 -16.92 -1.45
N GLY A 3 4.82 -16.16 -1.68
CA GLY A 3 5.39 -15.92 -3.01
C GLY A 3 5.01 -14.59 -3.68
N LEU A 4 5.95 -14.10 -4.50
CA LEU A 4 5.92 -12.88 -5.33
C LEU A 4 4.58 -12.80 -6.10
N VAL A 5 3.60 -12.05 -5.59
CA VAL A 5 2.29 -11.93 -6.26
C VAL A 5 2.49 -11.20 -7.58
N ALA A 6 2.02 -11.84 -8.66
CA ALA A 6 2.06 -11.38 -10.03
C ALA A 6 1.24 -10.10 -10.21
N ASN A 7 1.72 -9.22 -11.09
CA ASN A 7 1.11 -7.99 -11.62
C ASN A 7 0.52 -7.00 -10.58
N GLU A 8 1.04 -5.77 -10.58
CA GLU A 8 0.57 -4.71 -9.67
C GLU A 8 -0.94 -4.47 -9.75
N SER A 9 -1.50 -4.49 -10.96
CA SER A 9 -2.93 -4.31 -11.20
C SER A 9 -3.80 -5.41 -10.58
N GLU A 10 -3.33 -6.65 -10.50
CA GLU A 10 -4.08 -7.75 -9.87
C GLU A 10 -4.12 -7.58 -8.35
N GLY A 11 -3.00 -7.14 -7.77
CA GLY A 11 -2.93 -6.80 -6.34
C GLY A 11 -3.95 -5.72 -5.96
N PHE A 12 -4.06 -4.67 -6.76
CA PHE A 12 -5.05 -3.62 -6.56
C PHE A 12 -6.49 -4.10 -6.81
N ALA A 13 -6.73 -4.94 -7.82
CA ALA A 13 -8.07 -5.50 -8.03
C ALA A 13 -8.55 -6.33 -6.83
N ILE A 14 -7.66 -7.13 -6.23
CA ILE A 14 -7.98 -7.88 -5.01
C ILE A 14 -8.21 -6.91 -3.85
N TYR A 15 -7.37 -5.89 -3.70
CA TYR A 15 -7.51 -4.88 -2.66
C TYR A 15 -8.87 -4.17 -2.72
N ASP A 16 -9.32 -3.78 -3.91
CA ASP A 16 -10.61 -3.12 -4.12
C ASP A 16 -11.78 -4.03 -3.73
N VAL A 17 -11.71 -5.30 -4.10
CA VAL A 17 -12.72 -6.28 -3.68
C VAL A 17 -12.71 -6.44 -2.16
N LEU A 18 -11.54 -6.53 -1.53
CA LEU A 18 -11.43 -6.62 -0.08
C LEU A 18 -12.06 -5.39 0.62
N MET A 19 -11.84 -4.18 0.11
CA MET A 19 -12.43 -2.96 0.66
C MET A 19 -13.93 -2.83 0.41
N SER A 20 -14.44 -3.43 -0.68
CA SER A 20 -15.88 -3.47 -0.95
C SER A 20 -16.65 -4.43 -0.03
N LEU A 21 -15.97 -5.34 0.66
CA LEU A 21 -16.60 -6.32 1.54
C LEU A 21 -16.89 -5.72 2.91
N LYS A 22 -18.12 -5.90 3.41
CA LYS A 22 -18.52 -5.49 4.76
C LYS A 22 -18.02 -6.44 5.86
N THR A 23 -17.45 -7.58 5.48
CA THR A 23 -17.02 -8.65 6.39
C THR A 23 -15.64 -8.38 6.97
N GLU A 24 -15.38 -8.87 8.18
CA GLU A 24 -14.07 -8.76 8.80
C GLU A 24 -13.03 -9.66 8.11
N ILE A 25 -11.98 -9.06 7.56
CA ILE A 25 -10.92 -9.76 6.83
C ILE A 25 -9.75 -10.03 7.75
N ARG A 26 -9.42 -11.32 7.94
CA ARG A 26 -8.24 -11.77 8.67
C ARG A 26 -7.11 -12.08 7.69
N THR A 27 -5.99 -11.38 7.81
CA THR A 27 -4.83 -11.57 6.94
C THR A 27 -3.71 -12.28 7.68
N VAL A 28 -3.17 -13.34 7.08
CA VAL A 28 -2.03 -14.09 7.64
C VAL A 28 -0.95 -14.26 6.57
N ALA A 29 0.24 -13.73 6.86
CA ALA A 29 1.43 -13.94 6.04
C ALA A 29 2.13 -15.24 6.45
N LEU A 30 2.44 -16.08 5.46
CA LEU A 30 3.11 -17.37 5.63
C LEU A 30 4.22 -17.45 4.56
N GLY A 31 5.50 -17.52 4.95
CA GLY A 31 6.64 -17.49 4.04
C GLY A 31 7.26 -16.11 3.84
N THR A 32 6.72 -15.30 2.92
CA THR A 32 7.23 -13.96 2.57
C THR A 32 6.10 -13.02 2.16
N ALA A 33 6.16 -11.74 2.52
CA ALA A 33 5.20 -10.72 2.05
C ALA A 33 5.93 -9.48 1.52
N THR A 34 6.13 -9.41 0.20
CA THR A 34 6.84 -8.30 -0.46
C THR A 34 5.95 -7.58 -1.47
N GLY A 35 5.99 -6.25 -1.51
CA GLY A 35 5.23 -5.42 -2.46
C GLY A 35 3.70 -5.55 -2.26
N GLN A 36 2.99 -6.03 -3.28
CA GLN A 36 1.53 -6.19 -3.24
C GLN A 36 1.05 -7.18 -2.17
N ALA A 37 1.87 -8.17 -1.81
CA ALA A 37 1.55 -9.07 -0.70
C ALA A 37 1.63 -8.35 0.66
N CYS A 38 2.51 -7.36 0.80
CA CYS A 38 2.56 -6.52 1.99
C CYS A 38 1.34 -5.59 2.05
N LEU A 39 0.91 -5.04 0.90
CA LEU A 39 -0.31 -4.23 0.80
C LEU A 39 -1.54 -5.01 1.24
N LEU A 40 -1.74 -6.21 0.70
CA LEU A 40 -2.88 -7.06 1.03
C LEU A 40 -2.82 -7.55 2.49
N LEU A 41 -1.64 -7.76 3.06
CA LEU A 41 -1.48 -8.02 4.49
C LEU A 41 -1.97 -6.85 5.35
N ALA A 42 -1.62 -5.62 4.96
CA ALA A 42 -2.02 -4.39 5.64
C ALA A 42 -3.52 -4.07 5.52
N ALA A 43 -4.15 -4.48 4.40
CA ALA A 43 -5.57 -4.31 4.10
C ALA A 43 -6.53 -5.10 5.02
N GLY A 44 -6.02 -6.04 5.83
CA GLY A 44 -6.82 -6.76 6.82
C GLY A 44 -7.34 -5.84 7.93
N THR A 45 -8.40 -6.27 8.61
CA THR A 45 -8.99 -5.47 9.69
C THR A 45 -8.01 -5.28 10.84
N LYS A 46 -8.01 -4.08 11.44
CA LYS A 46 -7.12 -3.70 12.55
C LYS A 46 -7.27 -4.74 13.68
N GLY A 47 -6.13 -5.25 14.16
CA GLY A 47 -6.09 -6.31 15.19
C GLY A 47 -6.27 -7.74 14.67
N ARG A 48 -6.51 -7.94 13.37
CA ARG A 48 -6.61 -9.27 12.72
C ARG A 48 -5.56 -9.52 11.63
N ARG A 49 -4.48 -8.75 11.68
CA ARG A 49 -3.30 -8.90 10.82
C ARG A 49 -2.25 -9.70 11.58
N ALA A 50 -1.82 -10.82 11.04
CA ALA A 50 -0.81 -11.66 11.67
C ALA A 50 0.27 -12.08 10.67
N TYR A 51 1.49 -12.19 11.16
CA TYR A 51 2.61 -12.74 10.41
C TYR A 51 3.48 -13.54 11.37
N LEU A 52 4.23 -14.51 10.84
CA LEU A 52 5.19 -15.25 11.65
C LEU A 52 6.45 -14.40 11.85
N SER A 53 7.02 -14.43 13.06
CA SER A 53 8.14 -13.57 13.48
C SER A 53 9.41 -13.65 12.61
N PHE A 54 9.57 -14.69 11.79
CA PHE A 54 10.77 -14.91 10.95
C PHE A 54 10.55 -14.61 9.46
N ILE A 55 9.39 -14.09 9.09
CA ILE A 55 9.04 -13.83 7.70
C ILE A 55 9.50 -12.43 7.29
N PRO A 56 10.18 -12.26 6.13
CA PRO A 56 10.44 -10.95 5.59
C PRO A 56 9.14 -10.31 5.08
N VAL A 57 8.84 -9.12 5.60
CA VAL A 57 7.76 -8.25 5.15
C VAL A 57 8.40 -6.97 4.62
N MET A 58 8.15 -6.63 3.35
CA MET A 58 8.82 -5.52 2.69
C MET A 58 7.87 -4.74 1.80
N ILE A 59 7.82 -3.42 2.01
CA ILE A 59 7.19 -2.49 1.08
C ILE A 59 8.16 -2.32 -0.11
N GLN A 60 7.65 -2.49 -1.34
CA GLN A 60 8.41 -2.21 -2.55
C GLN A 60 7.87 -0.96 -3.22
N GLU A 61 8.77 -0.23 -3.85
CA GLU A 61 8.41 0.85 -4.76
C GLU A 61 7.56 0.31 -5.92
N PRO A 62 6.57 1.10 -6.39
CA PRO A 62 5.83 0.76 -7.59
C PRO A 62 6.78 0.72 -8.79
N ARG A 63 6.72 -0.34 -9.58
CA ARG A 63 7.56 -0.52 -10.75
C ARG A 63 7.00 0.29 -11.91
N VAL A 64 7.81 1.23 -12.40
CA VAL A 64 7.49 1.95 -13.63
C VAL A 64 8.03 1.15 -14.83
N ALA A 65 7.19 0.96 -15.85
CA ALA A 65 7.58 0.27 -17.07
C ALA A 65 8.79 0.96 -17.75
N PRO A 66 9.73 0.21 -18.34
CA PRO A 66 10.92 0.80 -18.96
C PRO A 66 10.56 1.74 -20.13
N SER A 67 11.11 2.97 -20.10
CA SER A 67 10.87 4.00 -21.13
C SER A 67 11.47 3.68 -22.51
N GLY A 68 12.26 2.61 -22.64
CA GLY A 68 13.05 2.31 -23.83
C GLY A 68 12.25 1.94 -25.09
N SER A 69 10.94 1.70 -24.97
CA SER A 69 10.04 1.37 -26.09
C SER A 69 8.92 2.38 -26.30
N LEU A 70 8.91 3.48 -25.54
CA LEU A 70 7.88 4.51 -25.65
C LEU A 70 8.30 5.64 -26.58
N SER A 71 7.33 6.28 -27.23
CA SER A 71 7.56 7.50 -28.00
C SER A 71 8.07 8.61 -27.08
N ALA A 72 8.94 9.48 -27.58
CA ALA A 72 9.48 10.60 -26.81
C ALA A 72 8.38 11.49 -26.20
N SER A 73 7.23 11.59 -26.88
CA SER A 73 6.04 12.30 -26.38
C SER A 73 5.45 11.65 -25.12
N ASP A 74 5.35 10.32 -25.11
CA ASP A 74 4.76 9.58 -23.97
C ASP A 74 5.68 9.64 -22.75
N VAL A 75 7.00 9.62 -22.98
CA VAL A 75 8.00 9.81 -21.91
C VAL A 75 7.86 11.19 -21.27
N ALA A 76 7.66 12.25 -22.07
CA ALA A 76 7.47 13.60 -21.56
C ALA A 76 6.18 13.73 -20.72
N ILE A 77 5.08 13.11 -21.16
CA ILE A 77 3.81 13.09 -20.42
C ILE A 77 3.99 12.35 -19.09
N ARG A 78 4.67 11.19 -19.10
CA ARG A 78 4.93 10.39 -17.90
C ARG A 78 5.80 11.13 -16.89
N ALA A 79 6.84 11.83 -17.34
CA ALA A 79 7.69 12.64 -16.49
C ALA A 79 6.90 13.79 -15.83
N LYS A 80 6.00 14.44 -16.58
CA LYS A 80 5.12 15.48 -16.05
C LYS A 80 4.16 14.94 -14.98
N GLU A 81 3.60 13.76 -15.19
CA GLU A 81 2.73 13.08 -14.22
C GLU A 81 3.46 12.80 -12.89
N ILE A 82 4.70 12.31 -12.96
CA ILE A 82 5.52 12.03 -11.77
C ILE A 82 5.81 13.31 -10.98
N LEU A 83 6.20 14.40 -11.67
CA LEU A 83 6.46 15.69 -11.03
C LEU A 83 5.20 16.27 -10.37
N TRP A 84 4.06 16.20 -11.06
CA TRP A 84 2.79 16.65 -10.53
C TRP A 84 2.41 15.89 -9.26
N ARG A 85 2.47 14.55 -9.29
CA ARG A 85 2.18 13.73 -8.10
C ARG A 85 3.13 14.06 -6.95
N GLY A 86 4.43 14.20 -7.23
CA GLY A 86 5.42 14.58 -6.23
C GLY A 86 5.11 15.90 -5.54
N GLN A 87 4.68 16.91 -6.29
CA GLN A 87 4.26 18.20 -5.72
C GLN A 87 3.00 18.09 -4.86
N GLU A 88 2.04 17.26 -5.27
CA GLU A 88 0.83 17.05 -4.49
C GLU A 88 1.12 16.39 -3.15
N TYR A 89 1.93 15.31 -3.13
CA TYR A 89 2.36 14.68 -1.89
C TYR A 89 3.09 15.63 -0.93
N LEU A 90 3.87 16.57 -1.46
CA LEU A 90 4.55 17.56 -0.63
C LEU A 90 3.57 18.53 0.03
N LYS A 91 2.46 18.87 -0.61
CA LYS A 91 1.44 19.71 0.01
C LYS A 91 0.76 18.97 1.16
N ASP A 92 0.38 17.72 0.96
CA ASP A 92 -0.28 16.91 2.00
C ASP A 92 0.60 16.74 3.26
N VAL A 93 1.92 16.62 3.08
CA VAL A 93 2.87 16.44 4.20
C VAL A 93 3.17 17.75 4.93
N TYR A 94 3.32 18.86 4.21
CA TYR A 94 3.74 20.14 4.79
C TYR A 94 2.58 21.08 5.15
N LEU A 95 1.39 20.84 4.61
CA LEU A 95 0.18 21.59 4.90
C LEU A 95 -0.94 20.61 5.29
N PRO A 96 -0.83 19.92 6.44
CA PRO A 96 -1.97 19.19 6.95
C PRO A 96 -3.08 20.20 7.20
N GLU A 97 -4.21 20.06 6.50
CA GLU A 97 -5.43 20.78 6.87
C GLU A 97 -5.75 20.40 8.33
N GLU A 98 -5.77 21.40 9.22
CA GLU A 98 -6.20 21.20 10.61
C GLU A 98 -7.69 20.87 10.61
N GLU A 99 -8.03 19.58 10.55
CA GLU A 99 -9.31 19.10 11.04
C GLU A 99 -9.22 18.86 12.56
N GLU A 100 -9.85 19.77 13.29
CA GLU A 100 -10.24 19.59 14.69
C GLU A 100 -11.40 18.58 14.77
N SER A 101 -11.17 17.38 15.32
CA SER A 101 -12.09 16.73 16.28
C SER A 101 -11.64 15.34 16.76
N ASP A 102 -11.81 15.19 18.08
CA ASP A 102 -12.07 13.98 18.86
C ASP A 102 -10.93 13.02 19.21
N THR A 103 -10.22 13.41 20.27
CA THR A 103 -9.64 12.53 21.30
C THR A 103 -10.70 11.58 21.91
N SER A 104 -10.58 10.27 21.72
CA SER A 104 -10.82 9.24 22.76
C SER A 104 -10.70 7.78 22.25
N ALA A 105 -9.47 7.26 22.17
CA ALA A 105 -9.19 5.83 22.27
C ALA A 105 -7.68 5.65 22.56
N VAL A 106 -7.26 5.92 23.79
CA VAL A 106 -6.97 4.89 24.80
C VAL A 106 -5.96 3.85 24.27
N THR A 107 -4.75 4.03 24.80
CA THR A 107 -3.72 3.05 25.11
C THR A 107 -4.17 1.59 25.05
N ASP A 108 -3.49 0.79 24.23
CA ASP A 108 -3.09 -0.56 24.63
C ASP A 108 -1.86 -0.98 23.84
N GLY A 109 -0.75 -1.10 24.57
CA GLY A 109 0.49 -1.65 24.07
C GLY A 109 0.40 -3.17 24.00
N ILE A 110 0.38 -3.70 22.79
CA ILE A 110 1.03 -4.94 22.33
C ILE A 110 1.39 -4.64 20.88
N GLY A 111 2.63 -4.93 20.48
CA GLY A 111 3.12 -4.70 19.12
C GLY A 111 2.28 -5.43 18.07
N ALA A 112 1.23 -4.77 17.61
CA ALA A 112 0.43 -5.08 16.45
C ALA A 112 0.60 -3.88 15.52
N VAL A 113 1.30 -4.10 14.41
CA VAL A 113 1.42 -3.12 13.33
C VAL A 113 0.06 -2.93 12.68
#